data_AF-A0A5E8CH56-F1
#
_entry.id   AF-A0A5E8CH56-F1
#
_cell.length_a   1.000
_cell.length_b   1.000
_cell.length_c   1.000
_cell.angle_alpha   90.00
_cell.angle_beta   90.00
_cell.angle_gamma   90.00
#
_symmetry.space_group_name_H-M   'P 1'
#
loop_
_entity.id
_entity.type
_entity.pdbx_description
1 polymer ?
#
loop_
_entity_poly.entity_id
_entity_poly.type
_entity_poly.pdbx_seq_one_letter_code
_entity_poly.pdbx_strand_id
1 'polypeptide(L)'
;MQSEKITKRLSRDSAYSRPKKTYQEKLSPDDIEEKLEEYIKVEDIAKVPLNSHIRYFTYNPKTKKKEFRLGGFLTRKDNPDKYVILSNGNLSWSVQTAETLFFKKMSIKELKTEYEDQIEKLTQENTKLKKYAKKLKAKLNSKEK
;
A
#
# COMPACT_ATOMS: atom_id res chain seq x y z
N MET A 1 -29.17 -8.36 -14.47
CA MET A 1 -28.05 -9.34 -14.52
C MET A 1 -26.84 -8.59 -15.05
N GLN A 2 -25.84 -8.30 -14.22
CA GLN A 2 -24.59 -7.70 -14.70
C GLN A 2 -23.80 -8.79 -15.42
N SER A 3 -23.47 -8.57 -16.70
CA SER A 3 -22.61 -9.49 -17.44
C SER A 3 -21.24 -9.53 -16.78
N GLU A 4 -20.79 -10.73 -16.38
CA GLU A 4 -19.44 -10.92 -15.87
C GLU A 4 -18.45 -10.56 -16.99
N LYS A 5 -17.79 -9.40 -16.85
CA LYS A 5 -16.72 -9.01 -17.77
C LYS A 5 -15.57 -10.00 -17.60
N ILE A 6 -15.42 -10.91 -18.56
CA ILE A 6 -14.32 -11.87 -18.58
C ILE A 6 -13.00 -11.11 -18.78
N THR A 7 -12.17 -11.06 -17.74
CA THR A 7 -10.82 -10.46 -17.83
C THR A 7 -9.94 -11.32 -18.73
N LYS A 8 -9.17 -10.68 -19.62
CA LYS A 8 -8.21 -11.39 -20.48
C LYS A 8 -6.94 -11.72 -19.70
N ARG A 9 -6.38 -12.92 -19.87
CA ARG A 9 -5.08 -13.27 -19.26
C ARG A 9 -3.95 -12.54 -19.98
N LEU A 10 -3.14 -11.78 -19.25
CA LEU A 10 -2.01 -11.04 -19.81
C LEU A 10 -1.03 -11.95 -20.55
N SER A 11 -0.80 -13.17 -20.05
CA SER A 11 0.09 -14.15 -20.69
C SER A 11 -0.42 -14.69 -22.03
N ARG A 12 -1.69 -14.47 -22.36
CA ARG A 12 -2.32 -14.89 -23.62
C ARG A 12 -2.49 -13.74 -24.61
N ASP A 13 -2.05 -12.53 -24.24
CA ASP A 13 -2.10 -11.38 -25.13
C ASP A 13 -0.88 -11.37 -26.06
N SER A 14 -1.09 -11.84 -27.29
CA SER A 14 -0.05 -11.90 -28.32
C SER A 14 0.29 -10.52 -28.91
N ALA A 15 -0.51 -9.49 -28.65
CA ALA A 15 -0.29 -8.14 -29.16
C ALA A 15 0.53 -7.26 -28.19
N TYR A 16 0.72 -7.71 -26.94
CA TYR A 16 1.44 -6.94 -25.94
C TYR A 16 2.96 -7.03 -26.12
N SER A 17 3.58 -5.93 -26.52
CA SER A 17 5.04 -5.77 -26.51
C SER A 17 5.47 -4.88 -25.33
N ARG A 18 6.26 -5.44 -24.41
CA ARG A 18 6.74 -4.70 -23.23
C ARG A 18 7.74 -3.62 -23.68
N PRO A 19 7.54 -2.34 -23.31
CA PRO A 19 8.51 -1.29 -23.60
C PRO A 19 9.82 -1.49 -22.81
N LYS A 20 10.94 -1.01 -23.36
CA LYS A 20 12.29 -1.16 -22.77
C LYS A 20 12.44 -0.56 -21.36
N LYS A 21 11.72 0.53 -21.08
CA LYS A 21 11.62 1.13 -19.74
C LYS A 21 10.15 1.32 -19.39
N THR A 22 9.72 0.73 -18.29
CA THR A 22 8.34 0.90 -17.80
C THR A 22 8.26 2.09 -16.83
N TYR A 23 7.08 2.70 -16.67
CA TYR A 23 6.87 3.77 -15.68
C TYR A 23 7.31 3.36 -14.27
N GLN A 24 7.01 2.12 -13.89
CA GLN A 24 7.37 1.56 -12.59
C GLN A 24 8.89 1.48 -12.36
N GLU A 25 9.69 1.32 -13.42
CA GLU A 25 11.15 1.28 -13.33
C GLU A 25 11.79 2.66 -13.16
N LYS A 26 11.00 3.74 -13.34
CA LYS A 26 11.45 5.13 -13.14
C LYS A 26 11.09 5.69 -11.78
N LEU A 27 10.29 4.98 -10.99
CA LEU A 27 9.87 5.44 -9.66
C LEU A 27 11.07 5.47 -8.72
N SER A 28 11.25 6.60 -8.04
CA SER A 28 12.20 6.73 -6.95
C SER A 28 11.69 6.00 -5.70
N PRO A 29 12.56 5.73 -4.71
CA PRO A 29 12.12 5.21 -3.40
C PRO A 29 11.03 6.07 -2.77
N ASP A 30 11.17 7.40 -2.82
CA ASP A 30 10.22 8.36 -2.26
C ASP A 30 8.86 8.27 -2.98
N ASP A 31 8.85 8.15 -4.32
CA ASP A 31 7.60 7.94 -5.07
C ASP A 31 6.91 6.62 -4.69
N ILE A 32 7.69 5.57 -4.39
CA ILE A 32 7.15 4.27 -3.98
C ILE A 32 6.55 4.37 -2.58
N GLU A 33 7.21 5.09 -1.68
CA GLU A 33 6.73 5.36 -0.33
C GLU A 33 5.41 6.13 -0.34
N GLU A 34 5.32 7.23 -1.09
CA GLU A 34 4.09 8.01 -1.27
C GLU A 34 2.95 7.12 -1.79
N LYS A 35 3.27 6.23 -2.73
CA LYS A 35 2.30 5.28 -3.27
C LYS A 35 1.89 4.23 -2.22
N LEU A 36 2.69 3.95 -1.20
CA LEU A 36 2.35 2.98 -0.16
C LEU A 36 1.73 3.60 1.10
N GLU A 37 1.55 4.92 1.17
CA GLU A 37 0.97 5.61 2.34
C GLU A 37 -0.37 5.00 2.83
N GLU A 38 -1.30 4.74 1.91
CA GLU A 38 -2.60 4.15 2.25
C GLU A 38 -2.59 2.61 2.27
N TYR A 39 -1.41 1.99 2.29
CA TYR A 39 -1.25 0.54 2.20
C TYR A 39 -0.57 -0.02 3.45
N ILE A 40 -1.09 -1.15 3.92
CA ILE A 40 -0.49 -1.92 5.00
C ILE A 40 0.20 -3.16 4.47
N LYS A 41 1.35 -3.49 5.07
CA LYS A 41 2.06 -4.73 4.76
C LYS A 41 1.18 -5.93 5.13
N VAL A 42 1.10 -6.90 4.23
CA VAL A 42 0.35 -8.14 4.42
C VAL A 42 1.31 -9.23 4.88
N GLU A 43 1.03 -9.81 6.04
CA GLU A 43 1.77 -10.98 6.54
C GLU A 43 1.28 -12.28 5.88
N ASP A 44 -0.04 -12.40 5.73
CA ASP A 44 -0.70 -13.58 5.16
C ASP A 44 -1.74 -13.17 4.11
N ILE A 45 -1.43 -13.45 2.84
CA ILE A 45 -2.28 -13.11 1.70
C ILE A 45 -3.58 -13.93 1.69
N ALA A 46 -3.62 -15.10 2.34
CA ALA A 46 -4.82 -15.93 2.42
C ALA A 46 -5.95 -15.23 3.20
N LYS A 47 -5.59 -14.41 4.20
CA LYS A 47 -6.53 -13.67 5.04
C LYS A 47 -7.06 -12.41 4.37
N VAL A 48 -6.44 -11.93 3.29
CA VAL A 48 -6.86 -10.71 2.63
C VAL A 48 -8.19 -10.92 1.88
N PRO A 49 -9.21 -10.06 2.08
CA PRO A 49 -10.47 -10.17 1.36
C PRO A 49 -10.28 -10.08 -0.16
N LEU A 50 -11.08 -10.83 -0.92
CA LEU A 50 -11.17 -10.65 -2.36
C LEU A 50 -11.59 -9.22 -2.70
N ASN A 51 -11.24 -8.77 -3.90
CA ASN A 51 -11.44 -7.41 -4.38
C ASN A 51 -10.70 -6.32 -3.56
N SER A 52 -9.75 -6.72 -2.70
CA SER A 52 -8.80 -5.76 -2.11
C SER A 52 -7.75 -5.36 -3.16
N HIS A 53 -7.40 -4.08 -3.22
CA HIS A 53 -6.32 -3.62 -4.08
C HIS A 53 -4.96 -3.94 -3.45
N ILE A 54 -4.10 -4.63 -4.21
CA ILE A 54 -2.80 -5.12 -3.77
C ILE A 54 -1.69 -4.45 -4.55
N ARG A 55 -0.67 -3.98 -3.83
CA ARG A 55 0.66 -3.62 -4.36
C ARG A 55 1.67 -4.62 -3.84
N TYR A 56 2.79 -4.80 -4.55
CA TYR A 56 3.77 -5.79 -4.12
C TYR A 56 5.18 -5.53 -4.64
N PHE A 57 6.16 -6.09 -3.94
CA PHE A 57 7.51 -6.24 -4.44
C PHE A 57 7.74 -7.70 -4.79
N THR A 58 8.19 -7.97 -6.01
CA THR A 58 8.59 -9.31 -6.46
C THR A 58 10.08 -9.36 -6.69
N TYR A 59 10.72 -10.48 -6.39
CA TYR A 59 12.10 -10.71 -6.81
C TYR A 59 12.15 -10.95 -8.32
N ASN A 60 13.09 -10.29 -9.01
CA ASN A 60 13.41 -10.57 -10.40
C ASN A 60 14.75 -11.31 -10.49
N PRO A 61 14.77 -12.60 -10.89
CA PRO A 61 15.99 -13.39 -10.93
C PRO A 61 17.01 -12.89 -11.96
N LYS A 62 16.56 -12.16 -13.00
CA LYS A 62 17.46 -11.61 -14.04
C LYS A 62 18.25 -10.42 -13.53
N THR A 63 17.61 -9.53 -12.77
CA THR A 63 18.24 -8.31 -12.23
C THR A 63 18.77 -8.51 -10.81
N LYS A 64 18.40 -9.62 -10.16
CA LYS A 64 18.68 -9.95 -8.74
C LYS A 64 18.20 -8.89 -7.76
N LYS A 65 17.16 -8.13 -8.12
CA LYS A 65 16.60 -7.03 -7.32
C LYS A 65 15.11 -7.26 -7.06
N LYS A 66 14.61 -6.69 -5.95
CA LYS A 66 13.17 -6.57 -5.72
C LYS A 66 12.62 -5.43 -6.55
N GLU A 67 11.58 -5.71 -7.32
CA GLU A 67 10.93 -4.75 -8.20
C GLU A 67 9.54 -4.44 -7.66
N PHE A 68 9.26 -3.15 -7.51
CA PHE A 68 7.94 -2.67 -7.10
C PHE A 68 6.94 -2.80 -8.25
N ARG A 69 5.73 -3.26 -7.92
CA ARG A 69 4.61 -3.41 -8.83
C ARG A 69 3.39 -2.71 -8.26
N LEU A 70 2.78 -1.85 -9.07
CA LEU A 70 1.52 -1.15 -8.74
C LEU A 70 0.34 -2.12 -8.52
N GLY A 71 0.48 -3.35 -9.00
CA GLY A 71 -0.44 -4.45 -8.75
C GLY A 71 -1.86 -4.21 -9.27
N GLY A 72 -2.85 -4.69 -8.53
CA GLY A 72 -4.25 -4.74 -8.93
C GLY A 72 -5.14 -5.39 -7.87
N PHE A 73 -6.40 -5.62 -8.20
CA PHE A 73 -7.38 -6.24 -7.30
C PHE A 73 -7.18 -7.75 -7.18
N LEU A 74 -7.22 -8.26 -5.95
CA LEU A 74 -7.15 -9.69 -5.66
C LEU A 74 -8.43 -10.39 -6.11
N THR A 75 -8.34 -11.26 -7.13
CA THR A 75 -9.51 -11.94 -7.70
C THR A 75 -9.59 -13.42 -7.34
N ARG A 76 -8.45 -14.07 -7.13
CA ARG A 76 -8.40 -15.49 -6.74
C ARG A 76 -7.22 -15.77 -5.82
N LYS A 77 -7.48 -16.60 -4.81
CA LYS A 77 -6.50 -17.01 -3.79
C LYS A 77 -6.64 -18.48 -3.39
N ASP A 78 -7.01 -19.35 -4.34
CA ASP A 78 -7.24 -20.78 -4.08
C ASP A 78 -5.97 -21.53 -3.63
N ASN A 79 -4.79 -21.03 -3.99
CA ASN A 79 -3.48 -21.61 -3.62
C ASN A 79 -2.53 -20.51 -3.10
N PRO A 80 -2.88 -19.84 -1.99
CA PRO A 80 -2.23 -18.59 -1.56
C PRO A 80 -0.75 -18.78 -1.16
N ASP A 81 -0.35 -20.00 -0.84
CA ASP A 81 1.01 -20.46 -0.55
C ASP A 81 1.89 -20.61 -1.81
N LYS A 82 1.29 -20.67 -3.00
CA LYS A 82 2.01 -20.73 -4.29
C LYS A 82 1.84 -19.46 -5.11
N TYR A 83 0.59 -19.08 -5.37
CA TYR A 83 0.28 -17.93 -6.20
C TYR A 83 -1.11 -17.35 -5.89
N VAL A 84 -1.25 -16.07 -6.22
CA VAL A 84 -2.55 -15.38 -6.28
C VAL A 84 -2.79 -14.81 -7.67
N ILE A 85 -4.05 -14.54 -8.00
CA ILE A 85 -4.42 -13.85 -9.23
C ILE A 85 -4.83 -12.42 -8.89
N LEU A 86 -4.20 -11.48 -9.58
CA LEU A 86 -4.57 -10.07 -9.55
C LEU A 86 -5.20 -9.66 -10.89
N SER A 87 -6.03 -8.62 -10.86
CA SER A 87 -6.62 -8.02 -12.06
C SER A 87 -6.73 -6.50 -11.95
N ASN A 88 -6.67 -5.81 -13.08
CA ASN A 88 -7.03 -4.40 -13.20
C ASN A 88 -8.43 -4.19 -13.83
N GLY A 89 -9.26 -5.24 -13.89
CA GLY A 89 -10.59 -5.21 -14.51
C GLY A 89 -10.61 -5.55 -16.00
N ASN A 90 -9.50 -5.32 -16.71
CA ASN A 90 -9.37 -5.68 -18.13
C ASN A 90 -8.47 -6.92 -18.31
N LEU A 91 -7.35 -6.93 -17.59
CA LEU A 91 -6.32 -7.96 -17.63
C LEU A 91 -6.19 -8.63 -16.28
N SER A 92 -5.76 -9.89 -16.29
CA SER A 92 -5.39 -10.64 -15.09
C SER A 92 -4.05 -11.35 -15.25
N TRP A 93 -3.31 -11.48 -14.14
CA TRP A 93 -2.01 -12.12 -14.09
C TRP A 93 -1.81 -12.84 -12.75
N SER A 94 -0.96 -13.86 -12.76
CA SER A 94 -0.61 -14.59 -11.54
C SER A 94 0.63 -13.97 -10.90
N VAL A 95 0.64 -13.92 -9.58
CA VAL A 95 1.79 -13.46 -8.78
C VAL A 95 2.20 -14.60 -7.88
N GLN A 96 3.46 -15.00 -7.94
CA GLN A 96 4.04 -16.02 -7.06
C GLN A 96 4.14 -15.45 -5.64
N THR A 97 3.83 -16.24 -4.61
CA THR A 97 3.74 -15.72 -3.25
C THR A 97 5.02 -15.90 -2.43
N ALA A 98 5.81 -16.93 -2.72
CA ALA A 98 7.01 -17.31 -1.95
C ALA A 98 8.05 -16.18 -1.75
N GLU A 99 8.31 -15.38 -2.78
CA GLU A 99 9.32 -14.29 -2.73
C GLU A 99 8.70 -12.89 -2.87
N THR A 100 7.40 -12.78 -2.61
CA THR A 100 6.65 -11.56 -2.84
C THR A 100 6.23 -10.90 -1.52
N LEU A 101 6.54 -9.62 -1.39
CA LEU A 101 6.05 -8.79 -0.28
C LEU A 101 4.79 -8.07 -0.73
N PHE A 102 3.65 -8.41 -0.12
CA PHE A 102 2.36 -7.84 -0.47
C PHE A 102 1.98 -6.67 0.46
N PHE A 103 1.24 -5.73 -0.11
CA PHE A 103 0.70 -4.56 0.55
C PHE A 103 -0.77 -4.42 0.15
N LYS A 104 -1.68 -4.30 1.11
CA LYS A 104 -3.12 -4.16 0.88
C LYS A 104 -3.53 -2.73 1.12
N LYS A 105 -4.32 -2.17 0.21
CA LYS A 105 -4.95 -0.86 0.42
C LYS A 105 -5.89 -0.93 1.63
N MET A 106 -5.73 0.00 2.55
CA MET A 106 -6.66 0.16 3.67
C MET A 106 -8.05 0.55 3.16
N SER A 107 -9.07 0.08 3.86
CA SER A 107 -10.43 0.56 3.68
C SER A 107 -10.57 1.97 4.25
N ILE A 108 -11.59 2.70 3.78
CA ILE A 108 -11.90 4.04 4.29
C ILE A 108 -12.10 4.03 5.81
N LYS A 109 -12.69 2.95 6.35
CA LYS A 109 -12.88 2.78 7.79
C LYS A 109 -11.55 2.63 8.53
N GLU A 110 -10.65 1.77 8.03
CA GLU A 110 -9.31 1.57 8.61
C GLU A 110 -8.51 2.88 8.58
N LEU A 111 -8.51 3.60 7.45
CA LEU A 111 -7.88 4.92 7.32
C LEU A 111 -8.43 5.93 8.32
N LYS A 112 -9.76 6.00 8.43
CA LYS A 112 -10.41 6.96 9.33
C LYS A 112 -10.01 6.71 10.79
N THR A 113 -10.01 5.47 11.24
CA THR A 113 -9.60 5.12 12.61
C THR A 113 -8.14 5.48 12.87
N GLU A 114 -7.23 5.16 11.94
CA GLU A 114 -5.82 5.53 12.06
C GLU A 114 -5.63 7.05 12.17
N TYR A 115 -6.32 7.84 11.34
CA TYR A 115 -6.26 9.30 11.43
C TYR A 115 -6.88 9.84 12.71
N GLU A 116 -7.98 9.27 13.19
CA GLU A 116 -8.60 9.67 14.46
C GLU A 116 -7.63 9.46 15.64
N ASP A 117 -6.95 8.30 15.70
CA ASP A 117 -5.97 7.98 16.74
C ASP A 117 -4.76 8.94 16.69
N GLN A 118 -4.28 9.29 15.49
CA GLN A 118 -3.19 10.25 15.32
C GLN A 118 -3.59 11.66 15.74
N ILE A 119 -4.79 12.12 15.36
CA ILE A 119 -5.32 13.42 15.74
C ILE A 119 -5.47 13.50 17.27
N GLU A 120 -5.94 12.43 17.92
CA GLU A 120 -6.05 12.40 19.37
C GLU A 120 -4.69 12.55 20.04
N LYS A 121 -3.69 11.74 19.65
CA LYS A 121 -2.33 11.82 20.20
C LYS A 121 -1.72 13.22 20.04
N LEU A 122 -1.80 13.79 18.84
CA LEU A 122 -1.30 15.14 18.56
C LEU A 122 -2.04 16.22 19.34
N THR A 123 -3.34 16.04 19.58
CA THR A 123 -4.15 16.96 20.38
C THR A 123 -3.72 16.90 21.85
N GLN A 124 -3.55 15.70 22.40
CA GLN A 124 -3.07 15.51 23.76
C GLN A 124 -1.67 16.11 23.95
N GLU A 125 -0.75 15.91 23.01
CA GLU A 125 0.59 16.49 23.06
C GLU A 125 0.55 18.02 22.98
N ASN A 126 -0.22 18.58 22.04
CA ASN A 126 -0.39 20.03 21.92
C ASN A 126 -0.95 20.66 23.20
N THR A 127 -1.91 20.02 23.87
CA THR A 127 -2.44 20.53 25.13
C THR A 127 -1.39 20.53 26.25
N LYS A 128 -0.54 19.49 26.32
CA LYS A 128 0.57 19.42 27.28
C LYS A 128 1.60 20.53 27.00
N LEU A 129 2.01 20.68 25.74
CA LEU A 129 2.96 21.72 25.32
C LEU A 129 2.44 23.13 25.58
N LYS A 130 1.17 23.41 25.27
CA LYS A 130 0.52 24.70 25.58
C LYS A 130 0.51 25.01 27.07
N LYS A 131 0.21 24.01 27.92
CA LYS A 131 0.27 24.16 29.39
C LYS A 131 1.69 24.45 29.86
N TYR A 132 2.69 23.74 29.33
CA TYR A 132 4.10 23.94 29.68
C TYR A 132 4.61 25.34 29.27
N ALA A 133 4.32 25.75 28.03
CA ALA A 133 4.65 27.08 27.51
C ALA A 133 4.03 28.20 28.37
N LYS A 134 2.76 28.04 28.79
CA LYS A 134 2.10 29.00 29.69
C LYS A 134 2.81 29.12 31.04
N LYS A 135 3.21 27.99 31.64
CA LYS A 135 3.94 27.96 32.93
C LYS A 135 5.31 28.64 32.81
N LEU A 136 6.06 28.37 31.74
CA LEU A 136 7.36 29.00 31.50
C LEU A 136 7.22 30.51 31.31
N LYS A 137 6.25 30.96 30.52
CA LYS A 137 5.98 32.39 30.31
C LYS A 137 5.67 33.11 31.64
N ALA A 138 4.85 32.49 32.50
CA ALA A 138 4.57 33.04 33.82
C ALA A 138 5.83 33.15 34.70
N LYS A 139 6.71 32.14 34.69
CA LYS A 139 7.97 32.15 35.44
C LYS A 139 8.97 33.20 34.95
N LEU A 140 9.03 33.46 33.65
CA LEU A 140 9.89 34.49 33.07
C LEU A 140 9.40 35.88 33.50
N ASN A 141 8.10 36.14 33.36
CA ASN A 141 7.50 37.42 33.76
C ASN A 141 7.62 37.70 35.27
N SER A 142 7.72 36.68 36.11
CA SER A 142 7.95 36.84 37.55
C SER A 142 9.43 37.05 37.93
N LYS A 143 10.37 36.81 37.02
CA LYS A 143 11.82 37.05 37.23
C LYS A 143 12.28 38.42 36.72
N GLU A 144 11.50 39.04 35.83
CA GLU A 144 11.73 40.40 35.32
C GLU A 144 11.13 41.50 36.22
N LYS A 145 10.43 41.11 37.29
CA LYS A 145 9.93 41.98 38.36
C LYS A 145 10.76 41.80 39.62
#